data_AF-A0AAU3KTH4-F1
#
_entry.id   AF-A0AAU3KTH4-F1
#
_cell.length_a   1.000
_cell.length_b   1.000
_cell.length_c   1.000
_cell.angle_alpha   90.00
_cell.angle_beta   90.00
_cell.angle_gamma   90.00
#
_symmetry.space_group_name_H-M   'P 1'
#
loop_
_entity.id
_entity.type
_entity.pdbx_description
1 polymer ?
#
loop_
_entity_poly.entity_id
_entity_poly.type
_entity_poly.pdbx_seq_one_letter_code
_entity_poly.pdbx_strand_id
1 'polypeptide(L)'
;MRYRIASAIFALTTAGVLTGCADGSGGLPDAGLMMRDAAISAGAIDSAHLALQAEGSVPGFPLRGLEADVSKSDGGSATGTATLPTGSVTRFVASQGKVFSRSDNGTLVPLPSGFPSPSGMIGRDGGLARLLRSLRDPETVGREQFTGIDAFKIQAVVPAESLAAILPGATKDATLTIWVRVRGAHLPLRTTLGFPEHPDAHLNVAVSKSQAASLPGKQS
;
A
#
# COMPACT_ATOMS: atom_id res chain seq x y z
N MET A 1 -21.19 6.41 15.31
CA MET A 1 -19.99 7.27 15.38
C MET A 1 -19.37 7.28 13.99
N ARG A 2 -19.44 8.41 13.27
CA ARG A 2 -19.00 8.50 11.86
C ARG A 2 -17.48 8.74 11.85
N TYR A 3 -16.69 7.72 11.53
CA TYR A 3 -15.24 7.87 11.38
C TYR A 3 -14.96 8.71 10.13
N ARG A 4 -14.62 9.99 10.33
CA ARG A 4 -14.04 10.86 9.30
C ARG A 4 -12.54 10.61 9.28
N ILE A 5 -12.11 9.62 8.50
CA ILE A 5 -10.69 9.42 8.21
C ILE A 5 -10.30 10.51 7.21
N ALA A 6 -9.52 11.49 7.67
CA ALA A 6 -8.94 12.51 6.83
C ALA A 6 -7.72 11.92 6.11
N SER A 7 -7.94 11.26 4.97
CA SER A 7 -6.86 10.77 4.10
C SER A 7 -6.19 11.94 3.39
N ALA A 8 -4.97 12.30 3.80
CA ALA A 8 -4.12 13.19 3.05
C ALA A 8 -3.42 12.40 1.92
N ILE A 9 -4.03 12.40 0.74
CA ILE A 9 -3.50 11.80 -0.51
C ILE A 9 -2.63 12.86 -1.20
N PHE A 10 -1.38 12.57 -1.58
CA PHE A 10 -0.58 13.53 -2.36
C PHE A 10 0.31 12.95 -3.48
N ALA A 11 0.09 13.55 -4.66
CA ALA A 11 0.92 13.78 -5.85
C ALA A 11 1.88 12.72 -6.39
N LEU A 12 1.45 11.99 -7.42
CA LEU A 12 2.30 11.46 -8.48
C LEU A 12 2.33 12.51 -9.61
N THR A 13 3.27 13.45 -9.56
CA THR A 13 3.44 14.43 -10.64
C THR A 13 4.10 13.75 -11.84
N THR A 14 3.31 13.29 -12.79
CA THR A 14 3.79 12.96 -14.13
C THR A 14 3.94 14.25 -14.94
N ALA A 15 5.17 14.76 -15.04
CA ALA A 15 5.54 15.72 -16.08
C ALA A 15 5.73 14.96 -17.39
N GLY A 16 4.63 14.64 -18.07
CA GLY A 16 4.62 14.02 -19.38
C GLY A 16 3.54 14.68 -20.23
N VAL A 17 3.95 15.41 -21.27
CA VAL A 17 3.04 15.94 -22.28
C VAL A 17 2.39 14.75 -22.98
N LEU A 18 1.16 14.42 -22.61
CA LEU A 18 0.33 13.47 -23.32
C LEU A 18 -0.19 14.15 -24.59
N THR A 19 0.58 14.07 -25.67
CA THR A 19 0.03 14.17 -27.02
C THR A 19 -0.95 13.03 -27.21
N GLY A 20 -2.24 13.34 -27.22
CA GLY A 20 -3.30 12.38 -27.45
C GLY A 20 -3.19 11.76 -28.84
N CYS A 21 -2.95 10.45 -28.88
CA CYS A 21 -3.37 9.61 -30.00
C CYS A 21 -4.63 8.88 -29.56
N ALA A 22 -5.74 9.28 -30.17
CA ALA A 22 -7.07 8.75 -29.92
C ALA A 22 -7.26 7.46 -30.73
N ASP A 23 -7.05 6.31 -30.09
CA ASP A 23 -7.44 5.02 -30.64
C ASP A 23 -8.68 4.51 -29.90
N GLY A 24 -9.86 4.78 -30.49
CA GLY A 24 -11.11 4.00 -30.35
C GLY A 24 -11.75 3.73 -28.99
N SER A 25 -11.13 4.08 -27.86
CA SER A 25 -11.51 3.65 -26.49
C SER A 25 -12.09 4.76 -25.61
N GLY A 26 -12.29 5.97 -26.14
CA GLY A 26 -12.86 7.08 -25.38
C GLY A 26 -11.92 7.70 -24.32
N GLY A 27 -10.60 7.51 -24.45
CA GLY A 27 -9.60 8.22 -23.61
C GLY A 27 -9.36 7.60 -22.23
N LEU A 28 -9.54 6.28 -22.10
CA LEU A 28 -9.10 5.54 -20.91
C LEU A 28 -7.57 5.51 -20.86
N PRO A 29 -6.94 5.72 -19.70
CA PRO A 29 -5.48 5.65 -19.59
C PRO A 29 -4.98 4.23 -19.83
N ASP A 30 -3.76 4.14 -20.37
CA ASP A 30 -3.03 2.89 -20.49
C ASP A 30 -2.62 2.39 -19.09
N ALA A 31 -3.38 1.44 -18.56
CA ALA A 31 -3.14 0.87 -17.24
C ALA A 31 -1.77 0.18 -17.15
N GLY A 32 -1.29 -0.44 -18.23
CA GLY A 32 0.01 -1.08 -18.28
C GLY A 32 1.15 -0.07 -18.10
N LEU A 33 1.11 1.05 -18.82
CA LEU A 33 2.07 2.13 -18.65
C LEU A 33 1.99 2.74 -17.24
N MET A 34 0.78 3.01 -16.73
CA MET A 34 0.61 3.55 -15.37
C MET A 34 1.19 2.63 -14.29
N MET A 35 0.96 1.31 -14.37
CA MET A 35 1.50 0.36 -13.39
C MET A 35 3.02 0.26 -13.49
N ARG A 36 3.60 0.35 -14.69
CA ARG A 36 5.06 0.38 -14.88
C ARG A 36 5.67 1.65 -14.27
N ASP A 37 5.08 2.81 -14.50
CA ASP A 37 5.55 4.08 -13.93
C ASP A 37 5.42 4.09 -12.40
N ALA A 38 4.33 3.52 -11.87
CA ALA A 38 4.15 3.33 -10.44
C ALA A 38 5.23 2.42 -9.85
N ALA A 39 5.59 1.33 -10.54
CA ALA A 39 6.64 0.43 -10.11
C ALA A 39 8.02 1.09 -10.08
N ILE A 40 8.35 1.92 -11.09
CA ILE A 40 9.58 2.71 -11.13
C ILE A 40 9.61 3.69 -9.96
N SER A 41 8.52 4.43 -9.76
CA SER A 41 8.39 5.42 -8.68
C SER A 41 8.52 4.76 -7.31
N ALA A 42 7.83 3.65 -7.07
CA ALA A 42 7.92 2.87 -5.83
C ALA A 42 9.35 2.37 -5.56
N GLY A 43 10.08 1.99 -6.61
CA GLY A 43 11.47 1.56 -6.48
C GLY A 43 12.45 2.68 -6.08
N ALA A 44 12.07 3.93 -6.27
CA ALA A 44 12.86 5.12 -5.89
C ALA A 44 12.51 5.65 -4.48
N ILE A 45 11.53 5.05 -3.79
CA ILE A 45 11.12 5.48 -2.45
C ILE A 45 12.09 4.91 -1.41
N ASP A 46 12.76 5.80 -0.68
CA ASP A 46 13.61 5.45 0.46
C ASP A 46 12.88 5.55 1.82
N SER A 47 11.77 6.28 1.88
CA SER A 47 10.89 6.32 3.05
C SER A 47 9.44 6.62 2.69
N ALA A 48 8.50 6.00 3.42
CA ALA A 48 7.07 6.20 3.22
C ALA A 48 6.29 6.00 4.52
N HIS A 49 5.10 6.56 4.58
CA HIS A 49 4.08 6.15 5.53
C HIS A 49 3.16 5.14 4.83
N LEU A 50 2.96 3.99 5.45
CA LEU A 50 2.14 2.90 4.97
C LEU A 50 0.93 2.73 5.90
N ALA A 51 -0.25 2.64 5.31
CA ALA A 51 -1.47 2.26 6.02
C ALA A 51 -2.15 1.07 5.33
N LEU A 52 -2.39 0.02 6.11
CA LEU A 52 -3.08 -1.20 5.71
C LEU A 52 -4.33 -1.35 6.57
N GLN A 53 -5.46 -1.65 5.95
CA GLN A 53 -6.71 -1.90 6.65
C GLN A 53 -7.40 -3.12 6.07
N ALA A 54 -7.55 -4.16 6.90
CA ALA A 54 -8.28 -5.36 6.55
C ALA A 54 -9.78 -5.18 6.83
N GLU A 55 -10.59 -5.63 5.88
CA GLU A 55 -12.02 -5.86 6.00
C GLU A 55 -12.21 -7.38 5.89
N GLY A 56 -12.98 -7.99 6.80
CA GLY A 56 -13.12 -9.44 6.86
C GLY A 56 -11.85 -10.16 7.33
N SER A 57 -11.74 -11.45 6.99
CA SER A 57 -10.61 -12.30 7.34
C SER A 57 -9.64 -12.42 6.15
N VAL A 58 -8.67 -11.52 6.08
CA VAL A 58 -7.66 -11.51 5.01
C VAL A 58 -6.63 -12.64 5.19
N PRO A 59 -6.41 -13.50 4.19
CA PRO A 59 -5.45 -14.59 4.27
C PRO A 59 -4.03 -14.10 4.54
N GLY A 60 -3.38 -14.70 5.55
CA GLY A 60 -2.00 -14.34 5.91
C GLY A 60 -1.83 -12.95 6.53
N PHE A 61 -2.92 -12.23 6.86
CA PHE A 61 -2.87 -10.95 7.54
C PHE A 61 -3.60 -11.02 8.90
N PRO A 62 -2.88 -11.24 10.02
CA PRO A 62 -3.49 -11.50 11.32
C PRO A 62 -3.98 -10.23 12.05
N LEU A 63 -4.05 -9.09 11.35
CA LEU A 63 -4.37 -7.78 11.91
C LEU A 63 -5.64 -7.21 11.27
N ARG A 64 -6.31 -6.31 11.98
CA ARG A 64 -7.34 -5.45 11.38
C ARG A 64 -6.73 -4.25 10.67
N GLY A 65 -5.60 -3.74 11.17
CA GLY A 65 -4.93 -2.62 10.52
C GLY A 65 -3.47 -2.52 10.94
N LEU A 66 -2.69 -1.82 10.14
CA LEU A 66 -1.29 -1.53 10.39
C LEU A 66 -0.97 -0.17 9.78
N GLU A 67 -0.43 0.73 10.58
CA GLU A 67 0.07 2.03 10.14
C GLU A 67 1.53 2.14 10.55
N ALA A 68 2.42 2.48 9.61
CA ALA A 68 3.84 2.51 9.89
C ALA A 68 4.61 3.46 8.99
N ASP A 69 5.57 4.16 9.56
CA ASP A 69 6.63 4.82 8.81
C ASP A 69 7.74 3.80 8.54
N VAL A 70 8.04 3.61 7.26
CA VAL A 70 9.04 2.68 6.75
C VAL A 70 10.21 3.46 6.16
N SER A 71 11.42 2.95 6.38
CA SER A 71 12.65 3.52 5.86
C SER A 71 13.55 2.41 5.34
N LYS A 72 14.27 2.66 4.24
CA LYS A 72 15.29 1.75 3.70
C LYS A 72 16.60 1.80 4.50
N SER A 73 16.74 2.76 5.43
CA SER A 73 17.91 2.88 6.30
C SER A 73 18.21 1.58 7.07
N ASP A 74 19.48 1.31 7.32
CA ASP A 74 19.96 0.21 8.17
C ASP A 74 19.47 -1.19 7.78
N GLY A 75 19.23 -1.42 6.48
CA GLY A 75 18.73 -2.70 5.95
C GLY A 75 17.21 -2.84 6.01
N GLY A 76 16.49 -1.74 6.21
CA GLY A 76 15.05 -1.68 6.31
C GLY A 76 14.60 -1.58 7.76
N SER A 77 13.89 -0.51 8.08
CA SER A 77 13.27 -0.27 9.38
C SER A 77 11.82 0.16 9.23
N ALA A 78 11.03 -0.06 10.27
CA ALA A 78 9.69 0.47 10.37
C ALA A 78 9.32 0.77 11.81
N THR A 79 8.52 1.80 12.05
CA THR A 79 7.91 2.06 13.37
C THR A 79 6.46 2.44 13.16
N GLY A 80 5.58 1.91 14.00
CA GLY A 80 4.16 2.09 13.77
C GLY A 80 3.26 1.48 14.83
N THR A 81 1.99 1.36 14.44
CA THR A 81 0.92 0.74 15.23
C THR A 81 0.29 -0.39 14.45
N ALA A 82 -0.16 -1.41 15.18
CA ALA A 82 -0.93 -2.52 14.67
C ALA A 82 -2.24 -2.62 15.45
N THR A 83 -3.34 -2.76 14.73
CA THR A 83 -4.68 -2.98 15.30
C THR A 83 -4.98 -4.46 15.26
N LEU A 84 -5.14 -5.06 16.44
CA LEU A 84 -5.43 -6.49 16.60
C LEU A 84 -6.89 -6.81 16.24
N PRO A 85 -7.24 -8.08 16.00
CA PRO A 85 -8.62 -8.51 15.80
C PRO A 85 -9.58 -8.12 16.93
N THR A 86 -9.07 -7.99 18.15
CA THR A 86 -9.80 -7.52 19.33
C THR A 86 -10.13 -6.01 19.28
N GLY A 87 -9.55 -5.26 18.34
CA GLY A 87 -9.64 -3.80 18.25
C GLY A 87 -8.60 -3.06 19.10
N SER A 88 -7.80 -3.77 19.90
CA SER A 88 -6.71 -3.17 20.66
C SER A 88 -5.58 -2.73 19.72
N VAL A 89 -4.97 -1.58 20.02
CA VAL A 89 -3.85 -1.03 19.26
C VAL A 89 -2.55 -1.26 20.02
N THR A 90 -1.52 -1.75 19.35
CA THR A 90 -0.19 -1.96 19.92
C THR A 90 0.87 -1.26 19.07
N ARG A 91 1.93 -0.73 19.69
CA ARG A 91 3.07 -0.16 18.96
C ARG A 91 4.08 -1.25 18.62
N PHE A 92 4.73 -1.10 17.49
CA PHE A 92 5.81 -1.99 17.09
C PHE A 92 6.98 -1.22 16.47
N VAL A 93 8.14 -1.87 16.48
CA VAL A 93 9.33 -1.48 15.74
C VAL A 93 9.80 -2.70 14.97
N ALA A 94 10.11 -2.50 13.69
CA ALA A 94 10.75 -3.51 12.87
C ALA A 94 12.13 -3.02 12.40
N SER A 95 13.10 -3.94 12.37
CA SER A 95 14.44 -3.68 11.86
C SER A 95 15.00 -4.96 11.28
N GLN A 96 15.53 -4.89 10.05
CA GLN A 96 16.15 -6.03 9.37
C GLN A 96 15.26 -7.28 9.36
N GLY A 97 13.95 -7.09 9.11
CA GLY A 97 12.96 -8.17 9.05
C GLY A 97 12.50 -8.73 10.39
N LYS A 98 13.07 -8.29 11.52
CA LYS A 98 12.61 -8.66 12.86
C LYS A 98 11.61 -7.63 13.36
N VAL A 99 10.53 -8.08 13.99
CA VAL A 99 9.49 -7.20 14.53
C VAL A 99 9.41 -7.37 16.04
N PHE A 100 9.30 -6.25 16.75
CA PHE A 100 9.20 -6.17 18.20
C PHE A 100 7.95 -5.35 18.55
N SER A 101 7.18 -5.79 19.53
CA SER A 101 6.22 -4.90 20.18
C SER A 101 6.98 -3.93 21.09
N ARG A 102 6.45 -2.71 21.23
CA ARG A 102 7.04 -1.66 22.06
C ARG A 102 6.02 -1.19 23.10
N SER A 103 6.29 -1.44 24.37
CA SER A 103 5.50 -0.91 25.49
C SER A 103 5.77 0.58 25.72
N ASP A 104 4.92 1.23 26.53
CA ASP A 104 5.03 2.67 26.83
C ASP A 104 6.35 3.05 27.51
N ASN A 105 6.92 2.15 28.31
CA ASN A 105 8.24 2.32 28.93
C ASN A 105 9.42 2.03 27.97
N GLY A 106 9.15 1.71 26.70
CA GLY A 106 10.17 1.46 25.68
C GLY A 106 10.73 0.04 25.63
N THR A 107 10.26 -0.89 26.46
CA THR A 107 10.67 -2.30 26.39
C THR A 107 10.26 -2.90 25.04
N LEU A 108 11.19 -3.63 24.42
CA LEU A 108 10.97 -4.34 23.17
C LEU A 108 10.79 -5.83 23.44
N VAL A 109 9.69 -6.41 22.97
CA VAL A 109 9.44 -7.85 23.05
C VAL A 109 9.33 -8.42 21.63
N PRO A 110 10.10 -9.45 21.27
CA PRO A 110 10.05 -10.01 19.93
C PRO A 110 8.66 -10.59 19.64
N LEU A 111 8.13 -10.27 18.45
CA LEU A 111 6.90 -10.88 17.95
C LEU A 111 7.19 -12.20 17.24
N PRO A 112 6.23 -13.15 17.22
CA PRO A 112 6.42 -14.44 16.57
C PRO A 112 6.68 -14.29 15.06
N SER A 113 7.38 -15.29 14.50
CA SER A 113 7.59 -15.41 13.06
C SER A 113 6.25 -15.44 12.31
N GLY A 114 6.12 -14.65 11.24
CA GLY A 114 4.88 -14.52 10.47
C GLY A 114 4.08 -13.24 10.76
N PHE A 115 4.49 -12.43 11.74
CA PHE A 115 3.97 -11.07 11.85
C PHE A 115 4.39 -10.25 10.62
N PRO A 116 3.47 -9.55 9.93
CA PRO A 116 3.82 -8.74 8.77
C PRO A 116 4.86 -7.69 9.12
N SER A 117 6.03 -7.72 8.47
CA SER A 117 7.04 -6.67 8.62
C SER A 117 7.00 -5.72 7.43
N PRO A 118 6.61 -4.45 7.62
CA PRO A 118 6.58 -3.48 6.52
C PRO A 118 8.00 -2.96 6.16
N SER A 119 9.03 -3.30 6.92
CA SER A 119 10.41 -2.80 6.72
C SER A 119 11.03 -3.21 5.38
N GLY A 120 10.53 -4.28 4.76
CA GLY A 120 10.98 -4.77 3.45
C GLY A 120 10.11 -4.28 2.27
N MET A 121 9.14 -3.39 2.49
CA MET A 121 8.17 -3.02 1.45
C MET A 121 8.68 -1.98 0.46
N ILE A 122 9.65 -1.14 0.85
CA ILE A 122 10.13 -0.01 0.05
C ILE A 122 11.53 -0.23 -0.52
N GLY A 123 11.90 0.59 -1.49
CA GLY A 123 13.13 0.49 -2.27
C GLY A 123 12.99 -0.36 -3.53
N ARG A 124 14.01 -0.32 -4.39
CA ARG A 124 14.03 -0.96 -5.72
C ARG A 124 13.65 -2.44 -5.72
N ASP A 125 14.17 -3.17 -4.74
CA ASP A 125 13.92 -4.60 -4.55
C ASP A 125 12.94 -4.88 -3.40
N GLY A 126 12.28 -3.82 -2.90
CA GLY A 126 11.25 -3.90 -1.89
C GLY A 126 9.96 -4.53 -2.43
N GLY A 127 9.15 -5.02 -1.50
CA GLY A 127 7.91 -5.75 -1.80
C GLY A 127 6.94 -5.00 -2.71
N LEU A 128 6.79 -3.69 -2.54
CA LEU A 128 5.83 -2.90 -3.33
C LEU A 128 6.26 -2.77 -4.80
N ALA A 129 7.50 -2.35 -5.06
CA ALA A 129 8.02 -2.22 -6.42
C ALA A 129 8.10 -3.57 -7.14
N ARG A 130 8.38 -4.66 -6.40
CA ARG A 130 8.35 -6.01 -6.94
C ARG A 130 6.94 -6.45 -7.29
N LEU A 131 5.97 -6.23 -6.39
CA LEU A 131 4.56 -6.58 -6.61
C LEU A 131 3.99 -5.83 -7.81
N LEU A 132 4.24 -4.53 -7.94
CA LEU A 132 3.76 -3.75 -9.09
C LEU A 132 4.36 -4.24 -10.42
N ARG A 133 5.61 -4.71 -10.42
CA ARG A 133 6.24 -5.31 -11.62
C ARG A 133 5.69 -6.68 -11.98
N SER A 134 5.14 -7.42 -11.03
CA SER A 134 4.62 -8.77 -11.25
C SER A 134 3.13 -8.83 -11.58
N LEU A 135 2.45 -7.68 -11.57
CA LEU A 135 1.05 -7.59 -11.99
C LEU A 135 0.86 -8.15 -13.40
N ARG A 136 -0.19 -8.94 -13.56
CA ARG A 136 -0.64 -9.44 -14.87
C ARG A 136 -1.93 -8.75 -15.28
N ASP A 137 -2.06 -8.58 -16.59
CA ASP A 137 -3.27 -8.07 -17.25
C ASP A 137 -3.82 -6.77 -16.63
N PRO A 138 -2.97 -5.72 -16.42
CA PRO A 138 -3.47 -4.44 -15.95
C PRO A 138 -4.39 -3.80 -17.00
N GLU A 139 -5.62 -3.51 -16.61
CA GLU A 139 -6.64 -2.99 -17.51
C GLU A 139 -7.42 -1.85 -16.85
N THR A 140 -7.67 -0.78 -17.60
CA THR A 140 -8.65 0.23 -17.22
C THR A 140 -10.04 -0.27 -17.59
N VAL A 141 -10.74 -0.86 -16.63
CA VAL A 141 -12.05 -1.50 -16.85
C VAL A 141 -13.20 -0.50 -16.98
N GLY A 142 -12.98 0.77 -16.64
CA GLY A 142 -13.97 1.83 -16.87
C GLY A 142 -13.72 3.11 -16.10
N ARG A 143 -14.72 4.00 -16.17
CA ARG A 143 -14.77 5.27 -15.45
C ARG A 143 -16.04 5.32 -14.61
N GLU A 144 -15.91 5.68 -13.34
CA GLU A 144 -17.03 5.72 -12.39
C GLU A 144 -16.86 6.82 -11.33
N GLN A 145 -17.94 7.15 -10.64
CA GLN A 145 -17.91 8.06 -9.48
C GLN A 145 -17.50 7.27 -8.23
N PHE A 146 -16.25 7.43 -7.81
CA PHE A 146 -15.74 6.85 -6.57
C PHE A 146 -15.82 7.88 -5.44
N THR A 147 -16.70 7.67 -4.46
CA THR A 147 -16.91 8.61 -3.33
C THR A 147 -17.25 10.05 -3.77
N GLY A 148 -17.97 10.18 -4.89
CA GLY A 148 -18.33 11.47 -5.50
C GLY A 148 -17.22 12.11 -6.34
N ILE A 149 -16.06 11.45 -6.49
CA ILE A 149 -14.94 11.88 -7.32
C ILE A 149 -14.89 11.03 -8.58
N ASP A 150 -14.77 11.67 -9.73
CA ASP A 150 -14.64 11.01 -11.02
C ASP A 150 -13.29 10.27 -11.11
N ALA A 151 -13.38 8.96 -11.35
CA ALA A 151 -12.25 8.04 -11.26
C ALA A 151 -12.23 7.02 -12.39
N PHE A 152 -11.04 6.71 -12.91
CA PHE A 152 -10.80 5.48 -13.65
C PHE A 152 -10.66 4.33 -12.67
N LYS A 153 -11.28 3.19 -12.99
CA LYS A 153 -11.13 1.94 -12.26
C LYS A 153 -10.16 1.06 -13.04
N ILE A 154 -9.05 0.72 -12.40
CA ILE A 154 -8.02 -0.16 -12.95
C ILE A 154 -8.06 -1.47 -12.19
N GLN A 155 -7.99 -2.59 -12.90
CA GLN A 155 -7.86 -3.92 -12.32
C GLN A 155 -6.59 -4.60 -12.84
N ALA A 156 -5.98 -5.42 -11.99
CA ALA A 156 -4.84 -6.27 -12.36
C ALA A 156 -4.83 -7.53 -11.49
N VAL A 157 -4.21 -8.59 -11.99
CA VAL A 157 -4.00 -9.82 -11.22
C VAL A 157 -2.69 -9.72 -10.45
N VAL A 158 -2.73 -10.00 -9.16
CA VAL A 158 -1.55 -10.17 -8.30
C VAL A 158 -1.26 -11.67 -8.20
N PRO A 159 -0.12 -12.14 -8.74
CA PRO A 159 0.23 -13.55 -8.67
C PRO A 159 0.38 -14.05 -7.23
N ALA A 160 -0.09 -15.26 -6.95
CA ALA A 160 0.01 -15.91 -5.64
C ALA A 160 1.46 -15.91 -5.10
N GLU A 161 2.44 -16.24 -5.94
CA GLU A 161 3.85 -16.30 -5.55
C GLU A 161 4.43 -14.93 -5.16
N SER A 162 3.96 -13.86 -5.81
CA SER A 162 4.36 -12.49 -5.47
C SER A 162 3.67 -12.04 -4.18
N LEU A 163 2.41 -12.44 -3.99
CA LEU A 163 1.61 -12.09 -2.84
C LEU A 163 2.09 -12.80 -1.58
N ALA A 164 2.47 -14.08 -1.68
CA ALA A 164 2.97 -14.90 -0.58
C ALA A 164 4.23 -14.32 0.10
N ALA A 165 5.03 -13.54 -0.63
CA ALA A 165 6.19 -12.84 -0.07
C ALA A 165 5.80 -11.72 0.92
N ILE A 166 4.56 -11.23 0.85
CA ILE A 166 4.03 -10.14 1.70
C ILE A 166 2.98 -10.68 2.67
N LEU A 167 2.13 -11.60 2.18
CA LEU A 167 1.05 -12.26 2.89
C LEU A 167 1.25 -13.78 2.78
N PRO A 168 2.06 -14.42 3.63
CA PRO A 168 2.42 -15.84 3.51
C PRO A 168 1.24 -16.84 3.49
N GLY A 169 0.04 -16.41 3.90
CA GLY A 169 -1.19 -17.20 3.84
C GLY A 169 -2.02 -17.03 2.56
N ALA A 170 -1.62 -16.14 1.64
CA ALA A 170 -2.30 -15.93 0.38
C ALA A 170 -1.71 -16.87 -0.70
N THR A 171 -2.36 -18.01 -0.91
CA THR A 171 -1.89 -19.10 -1.79
C THR A 171 -2.53 -19.07 -3.18
N LYS A 172 -3.42 -18.11 -3.43
CA LYS A 172 -4.12 -17.89 -4.71
C LYS A 172 -3.84 -16.50 -5.22
N ASP A 173 -4.03 -16.33 -6.52
CA ASP A 173 -4.01 -15.02 -7.14
C ASP A 173 -5.07 -14.11 -6.50
N ALA A 174 -4.71 -12.85 -6.32
CA ALA A 174 -5.62 -11.82 -5.84
C ALA A 174 -5.93 -10.82 -6.96
N THR A 175 -7.03 -10.09 -6.81
CA THR A 175 -7.37 -8.99 -7.70
C THR A 175 -6.99 -7.67 -7.06
N LEU A 176 -6.08 -6.95 -7.69
CA LEU A 176 -5.80 -5.55 -7.36
C LEU A 176 -6.84 -4.68 -8.06
N THR A 177 -7.49 -3.79 -7.31
CA THR A 177 -8.33 -2.74 -7.88
C THR A 177 -7.84 -1.38 -7.38
N ILE A 178 -7.63 -0.45 -8.31
CA ILE A 178 -7.19 0.92 -8.04
C ILE A 178 -8.19 1.88 -8.65
N TRP A 179 -8.66 2.81 -7.83
CA TRP A 179 -9.43 3.96 -8.32
C TRP A 179 -8.48 5.14 -8.47
N VAL A 180 -8.36 5.68 -9.67
CA VAL A 180 -7.46 6.80 -9.97
C VAL A 180 -8.26 8.00 -10.43
N ARG A 181 -8.00 9.18 -9.86
CA ARG A 181 -8.70 10.42 -10.24
C ARG A 181 -8.52 10.70 -11.74
N VAL A 182 -9.62 11.02 -12.43
CA VAL A 182 -9.57 11.35 -13.87
C VAL A 182 -8.87 12.67 -14.15
N ARG A 183 -8.98 13.66 -13.26
CA ARG A 183 -8.42 15.01 -13.44
C ARG A 183 -7.21 15.25 -12.56
N GLY A 184 -6.27 16.05 -13.06
CA GLY A 184 -5.06 16.43 -12.34
C GLY A 184 -3.98 15.34 -12.40
N ALA A 185 -3.23 15.18 -11.32
CA ALA A 185 -2.06 14.29 -11.25
C ALA A 185 -2.38 12.78 -11.19
N HIS A 186 -3.59 12.35 -11.58
CA HIS A 186 -4.01 10.94 -11.59
C HIS A 186 -3.65 10.16 -10.32
N LEU A 187 -4.04 10.73 -9.17
CA LEU A 187 -3.72 10.15 -7.87
C LEU A 187 -4.62 8.97 -7.54
N PRO A 188 -4.08 7.91 -6.93
CA PRO A 188 -4.89 6.83 -6.39
C PRO A 188 -5.79 7.38 -5.28
N LEU A 189 -7.09 7.16 -5.41
CA LEU A 189 -8.12 7.46 -4.42
C LEU A 189 -8.27 6.30 -3.43
N ARG A 190 -8.18 5.06 -3.92
CA ARG A 190 -8.17 3.84 -3.12
C ARG A 190 -7.44 2.74 -3.88
N THR A 191 -6.71 1.92 -3.14
CA THR A 191 -6.13 0.67 -3.63
C THR A 191 -6.62 -0.45 -2.75
N THR A 192 -7.15 -1.51 -3.34
CA THR A 192 -7.66 -2.69 -2.62
C THR A 192 -7.18 -3.98 -3.25
N LEU A 193 -6.90 -4.97 -2.40
CA LEU A 193 -6.72 -6.36 -2.79
C LEU A 193 -7.97 -7.15 -2.42
N GLY A 194 -8.56 -7.83 -3.38
CA GLY A 194 -9.64 -8.80 -3.18
C GLY A 194 -9.14 -10.23 -3.35
N PHE A 195 -9.68 -11.15 -2.55
CA PHE A 195 -9.24 -12.54 -2.50
C PHE A 195 -10.37 -13.47 -2.97
N PRO A 196 -10.18 -14.28 -4.02
CA PRO A 196 -11.28 -15.06 -4.61
C PRO A 196 -11.87 -16.11 -3.67
N GLU A 197 -11.04 -16.74 -2.82
CA GLU A 197 -11.51 -17.73 -1.83
C GLU A 197 -12.14 -17.10 -0.58
N HIS A 198 -11.99 -15.78 -0.43
CA HIS A 198 -12.53 -15.01 0.68
C HIS A 198 -13.19 -13.73 0.14
N PRO A 199 -14.36 -13.85 -0.51
CA PRO A 199 -14.97 -12.74 -1.27
C PRO A 199 -15.33 -11.53 -0.40
N ASP A 200 -15.57 -11.74 0.90
CA ASP A 200 -15.82 -10.68 1.87
C ASP A 200 -14.54 -10.08 2.47
N ALA A 201 -13.37 -10.61 2.11
CA ALA A 201 -12.08 -10.14 2.58
C ALA A 201 -11.46 -9.15 1.60
N HIS A 202 -11.14 -7.97 2.11
CA HIS A 202 -10.43 -6.94 1.36
C HIS A 202 -9.27 -6.39 2.18
N LEU A 203 -8.13 -6.16 1.53
CA LEU A 203 -7.02 -5.42 2.13
C LEU A 203 -6.88 -4.08 1.42
N ASN A 204 -7.24 -3.01 2.11
CA ASN A 204 -7.02 -1.65 1.64
C ASN A 204 -5.57 -1.24 1.90
N VAL A 205 -4.97 -0.59 0.92
CA VAL A 205 -3.57 -0.17 0.96
C VAL A 205 -3.48 1.31 0.63
N ALA A 206 -2.74 2.06 1.45
CA ALA A 206 -2.36 3.43 1.18
C ALA A 206 -0.87 3.64 1.47
N VAL A 207 -0.21 4.37 0.57
CA VAL A 207 1.20 4.75 0.70
C VAL A 207 1.28 6.27 0.51
N SER A 208 1.92 6.95 1.44
CA SER A 208 2.15 8.39 1.40
C SER A 208 3.56 8.73 1.86
N LYS A 209 3.93 10.02 1.84
CA LYS A 209 5.24 10.46 2.33
C LYS A 209 5.35 10.15 3.82
N SER A 210 6.51 9.64 4.25
CA SER A 210 6.76 9.42 5.68
C SER A 210 6.59 10.74 6.44
N GLN A 211 5.85 10.69 7.55
CA GLN A 211 5.89 11.77 8.51
C GLN A 211 7.21 11.58 9.25
N ALA A 212 8.24 12.33 8.86
CA ALA A 212 9.45 12.41 9.67
C ALA A 212 8.99 12.72 11.10
N ALA A 213 9.31 11.84 12.05
CA ALA A 213 9.13 12.13 13.45
C ALA A 213 9.88 13.45 13.69
N SER A 214 9.13 14.53 13.92
CA SER A 214 9.69 15.79 14.38
C SER A 214 10.44 15.49 15.67
N LEU A 215 11.75 15.32 15.59
CA LEU A 215 12.61 15.38 16.76
C LEU A 215 12.31 16.75 17.40
N PRO A 216 11.88 16.81 18.67
CA PRO A 216 11.72 18.09 19.33
C PRO A 216 13.05 18.82 19.23
N GLY A 217 13.01 19.99 18.60
CA GLY A 217 14.20 20.74 18.23
C GLY A 217 15.11 20.95 19.43
N LYS A 218 16.41 20.72 19.22
CA LYS A 218 17.41 21.50 19.93
C LYS A 218 17.16 22.95 19.54
N GLN A 219 16.54 23.71 20.43
CA GLN A 219 16.64 25.16 20.40
C GLN A 219 18.08 25.51 20.73
N SER A 220 18.73 26.13 19.76
CA SER A 220 19.96 26.93 19.89
C SER A 220 19.67 28.20 20.66
#